data_AF-A0A941IRA9-F1
#
_entry.id   AF-A0A941IRA9-F1
#
_cell.length_a   1.000
_cell.length_b   1.000
_cell.length_c   1.000
_cell.angle_alpha   90.00
_cell.angle_beta   90.00
_cell.angle_gamma   90.00
#
_symmetry.space_group_name_H-M   'P 1'
#
loop_
_entity.id
_entity.type
_entity.pdbx_description
1 polymer ?
#
loop_
_entity_poly.entity_id
_entity_poly.type
_entity_poly.pdbx_seq_one_letter_code
_entity_poly.pdbx_strand_id
1 'polypeptide(L)'
;MTVIDELVQFGLTGAVGPVRCGALLGEIAADLGAPLDLGRVGKQRRWPHRFGYGDLELCACRCRRVLSLTVQTWREAIELPRTGLGPGQWFVRYRERVGQSELMAALRAAGCAVEEDARPVPGQVTLRALGSGVAFVFGTDHRERALLECADVWGAGHDCPPVEPGMPEDGFGLGEGWGPAPGLRSAT
;
A
#
# COMPACT_ATOMS: atom_id res chain seq x y z
N MET A 1 -13.72 -15.24 3.81
CA MET A 1 -12.35 -14.74 3.66
C MET A 1 -11.95 -14.04 4.93
N THR A 2 -10.80 -14.45 5.47
CA THR A 2 -10.11 -13.86 6.63
C THR A 2 -9.08 -12.83 6.15
N VAL A 3 -8.44 -12.11 7.05
CA VAL A 3 -7.31 -11.24 6.65
C VAL A 3 -6.12 -12.08 6.15
N ILE A 4 -5.95 -13.29 6.67
CA ILE A 4 -4.90 -14.21 6.21
C ILE A 4 -5.12 -14.58 4.74
N ASP A 5 -6.37 -14.80 4.32
CA ASP A 5 -6.67 -15.09 2.91
C ASP A 5 -6.23 -13.92 2.00
N GLU A 6 -6.49 -12.68 2.41
CA GLU A 6 -6.06 -11.48 1.66
C GLU A 6 -4.53 -11.36 1.62
N LEU A 7 -3.85 -11.59 2.74
CA LEU A 7 -2.39 -11.53 2.82
C LEU A 7 -1.73 -12.64 2.00
N VAL A 8 -2.34 -13.83 1.94
CA VAL A 8 -1.90 -14.91 1.05
C VAL A 8 -2.09 -14.52 -0.41
N GLN A 9 -3.23 -13.95 -0.79
CA GLN A 9 -3.42 -13.44 -2.16
C GLN A 9 -2.41 -12.34 -2.49
N PHE A 10 -2.12 -11.45 -1.54
CA PHE A 10 -1.10 -10.43 -1.72
C PHE A 10 0.28 -11.07 -1.92
N GLY A 11 0.66 -12.03 -1.08
CA GLY A 11 1.90 -12.79 -1.23
C GLY A 11 2.03 -13.52 -2.57
N LEU A 12 0.94 -14.05 -3.11
CA LEU A 12 0.94 -14.74 -4.41
C LEU A 12 1.01 -13.77 -5.60
N THR A 13 0.35 -12.62 -5.52
CA THR A 13 0.08 -11.78 -6.69
C THR A 13 0.78 -10.42 -6.68
N GLY A 14 1.22 -9.95 -5.52
CA GLY A 14 1.65 -8.57 -5.32
C GLY A 14 0.52 -7.54 -5.41
N ALA A 15 -0.74 -7.97 -5.35
CA ALA A 15 -1.92 -7.10 -5.42
C ALA A 15 -2.82 -7.21 -4.18
N VAL A 16 -3.50 -6.11 -3.85
CA VAL A 16 -4.56 -6.05 -2.83
C VAL A 16 -5.82 -5.51 -3.49
N GLY A 17 -6.84 -6.38 -3.65
CA GLY A 17 -8.00 -6.06 -4.47
C GLY A 17 -7.58 -5.68 -5.91
N PRO A 18 -8.05 -4.55 -6.47
CA PRO A 18 -7.63 -4.09 -7.81
C PRO A 18 -6.26 -3.39 -7.82
N VAL A 19 -5.65 -3.16 -6.65
CA VAL A 19 -4.46 -2.33 -6.52
C VAL A 19 -3.20 -3.18 -6.65
N ARG A 20 -2.32 -2.83 -7.61
CA ARG A 20 -1.02 -3.47 -7.84
C ARG A 20 0.02 -2.46 -8.29
N CYS A 21 1.30 -2.77 -8.09
CA CYS A 21 2.38 -1.97 -8.65
C CYS A 21 2.26 -1.87 -10.18
N GLY A 22 2.56 -0.67 -10.72
CA GLY A 22 2.45 -0.35 -12.14
C GLY A 22 1.05 0.09 -12.60
N ALA A 23 -0.01 -0.17 -11.85
CA ALA A 23 -1.37 0.31 -12.17
C ALA A 23 -1.45 1.84 -12.11
N LEU A 24 -2.34 2.44 -12.90
CA LEU A 24 -2.56 3.89 -12.88
C LEU A 24 -3.52 4.28 -11.75
N LEU A 25 -3.20 5.37 -11.06
CA LEU A 25 -4.03 5.90 -9.97
C LEU A 25 -5.46 6.19 -10.42
N GLY A 26 -5.64 6.69 -11.65
CA GLY A 26 -6.96 6.97 -12.23
C GLY A 26 -7.79 5.72 -12.48
N GLU A 27 -7.18 4.61 -12.87
CA GLU A 27 -7.87 3.32 -13.05
C GLU A 27 -8.35 2.78 -11.69
N ILE A 28 -7.47 2.83 -10.68
CA ILE A 28 -7.81 2.43 -9.32
C ILE A 28 -8.94 3.29 -8.77
N ALA A 29 -8.89 4.61 -9.00
CA ALA A 29 -9.90 5.54 -8.52
C ALA A 29 -11.25 5.39 -9.23
N ALA A 30 -11.27 4.91 -10.48
CA ALA A 30 -12.51 4.58 -11.17
C ALA A 30 -13.24 3.40 -10.49
N ASP A 31 -12.49 2.44 -9.95
CA ASP A 31 -13.03 1.26 -9.28
C ASP A 31 -13.35 1.48 -7.80
N LEU A 32 -12.51 2.23 -7.09
CA LEU A 32 -12.57 2.38 -5.62
C LEU A 32 -13.03 3.76 -5.15
N GLY A 33 -13.19 4.72 -6.06
CA GLY A 33 -13.34 6.13 -5.73
C GLY A 33 -11.99 6.81 -5.45
N ALA A 34 -12.00 8.11 -5.16
CA ALA A 34 -10.77 8.85 -4.91
C ALA A 34 -10.06 8.35 -3.63
N PRO A 35 -8.73 8.13 -3.66
CA PRO A 35 -7.97 7.78 -2.48
C PRO A 35 -7.82 8.98 -1.53
N LEU A 36 -7.49 8.68 -0.28
CA LEU A 36 -7.04 9.69 0.69
C LEU A 36 -5.63 10.18 0.30
N ASP A 37 -5.42 11.48 0.27
CA ASP A 37 -4.08 12.08 0.12
C ASP A 37 -3.32 12.01 1.46
N LEU A 38 -2.19 11.28 1.47
CA LEU A 38 -1.32 11.11 2.65
C LEU A 38 -0.06 11.99 2.60
N GLY A 39 0.05 12.85 1.57
CA GLY A 39 1.13 13.80 1.39
C GLY A 39 2.36 13.24 0.68
N ARG A 40 3.39 14.09 0.61
CA ARG A 40 4.61 13.84 -0.15
C ARG A 40 5.57 12.92 0.61
N VAL A 41 6.28 12.05 -0.11
CA VAL A 41 7.37 11.25 0.49
C VAL A 41 8.57 12.14 0.79
N GLY A 42 8.88 13.08 -0.12
CA GLY A 42 10.02 13.98 0.01
C GLY A 42 9.61 15.41 0.36
N LYS A 43 10.46 16.12 1.11
CA LYS A 43 10.22 17.52 1.50
C LYS A 43 10.27 18.50 0.32
N GLN A 44 11.06 18.19 -0.71
CA GLN A 44 11.43 19.13 -1.77
C GLN A 44 10.75 18.88 -3.12
N ARG A 45 10.10 17.73 -3.29
CA ARG A 45 9.46 17.34 -4.55
C ARG A 45 8.04 16.88 -4.25
N ARG A 46 7.13 17.22 -5.16
CA ARG A 46 5.76 16.71 -5.11
C ARG A 46 5.73 15.19 -5.24
N TRP A 47 6.54 14.66 -6.13
CA TRP A 47 6.60 13.25 -6.45
C TRP A 47 7.90 12.62 -5.94
N PRO A 48 7.87 11.33 -5.52
CA PRO A 48 6.69 10.49 -5.39
C PRO A 48 5.77 10.91 -4.21
N HIS A 49 4.49 10.55 -4.31
CA HIS A 49 3.42 11.02 -3.41
C HIS A 49 2.63 9.83 -2.84
N ARG A 50 2.20 9.91 -1.58
CA ARG A 50 1.49 8.84 -0.87
C ARG A 50 -0.01 9.02 -0.89
N PHE A 51 -0.72 7.92 -1.06
CA PHE A 51 -2.18 7.84 -1.04
C PHE A 51 -2.62 6.64 -0.20
N GLY A 52 -3.89 6.63 0.23
CA GLY A 52 -4.44 5.57 1.07
C GLY A 52 -5.84 5.13 0.68
N TYR A 53 -6.09 3.83 0.81
CA TYR A 53 -7.40 3.18 0.83
C TYR A 53 -7.50 2.35 2.11
N GLY A 54 -8.01 2.95 3.18
CA GLY A 54 -8.05 2.32 4.51
C GLY A 54 -6.63 2.09 5.02
N ASP A 55 -6.29 0.84 5.29
CA ASP A 55 -4.96 0.42 5.75
C ASP A 55 -4.02 0.01 4.61
N LEU A 56 -4.46 0.12 3.35
CA LEU A 56 -3.57 0.04 2.19
C LEU A 56 -3.04 1.43 1.85
N GLU A 57 -1.74 1.63 2.03
CA GLU A 57 -1.01 2.79 1.54
C GLU A 57 -0.35 2.46 0.20
N LEU A 58 -0.31 3.44 -0.70
CA LEU A 58 0.40 3.34 -1.96
C LEU A 58 1.25 4.57 -2.21
N CYS A 59 2.41 4.36 -2.81
CA CYS A 59 3.29 5.42 -3.27
C CYS A 59 3.15 5.50 -4.79
N ALA A 60 2.83 6.66 -5.34
CA ALA A 60 2.69 6.85 -6.78
C ALA A 60 3.81 7.73 -7.35
N CYS A 61 4.18 7.45 -8.60
CA CYS A 61 5.15 8.21 -9.39
C CYS A 61 4.52 9.47 -9.99
N ARG A 62 5.34 10.37 -10.55
CA ARG A 62 4.88 11.56 -11.30
C ARG A 62 3.93 11.22 -12.45
N CYS A 63 4.10 10.06 -13.10
CA CYS A 63 3.22 9.53 -14.16
C CYS A 63 1.98 8.79 -13.62
N ARG A 64 1.74 8.84 -12.31
CA ARG A 64 0.60 8.23 -11.60
C ARG A 64 0.55 6.72 -11.59
N ARG A 65 1.65 6.07 -11.94
CA ARG A 65 1.83 4.64 -11.71
C ARG A 65 2.18 4.38 -10.25
N VAL A 66 1.55 3.35 -9.67
CA VAL A 66 1.88 2.84 -8.35
C VAL A 66 3.31 2.28 -8.35
N LEU A 67 4.14 2.76 -7.43
CA LEU A 67 5.52 2.33 -7.19
C LEU A 67 5.63 1.32 -6.07
N SER A 68 4.84 1.46 -5.02
CA SER A 68 4.81 0.53 -3.90
C SER A 68 3.44 0.46 -3.26
N LEU A 69 3.21 -0.66 -2.59
CA LEU A 69 2.05 -0.93 -1.75
C LEU A 69 2.53 -1.28 -0.35
N THR A 70 1.80 -0.84 0.67
CA THR A 70 2.04 -1.22 2.05
C THR A 70 0.71 -1.39 2.77
N VAL A 71 0.45 -2.60 3.25
CA VAL A 71 -0.66 -2.90 4.15
C VAL A 71 -0.19 -2.71 5.58
N GLN A 72 -0.81 -1.80 6.31
CA GLN A 72 -0.55 -1.57 7.74
C GLN A 72 -1.41 -2.52 8.57
N THR A 73 -0.80 -3.36 9.42
CA THR A 73 -1.54 -4.40 10.18
C THR A 73 -1.47 -4.24 11.70
N TRP A 74 -0.81 -3.20 12.18
CA TRP A 74 -0.64 -2.90 13.61
C TRP A 74 -1.88 -2.28 14.27
N ARG A 75 -2.85 -1.79 13.50
CA ARG A 75 -4.10 -1.19 14.01
C ARG A 75 -5.07 -2.22 14.55
N GLU A 76 -6.02 -1.80 15.39
CA GLU A 76 -7.07 -2.67 15.98
C GLU A 76 -7.95 -3.37 14.93
N ALA A 77 -8.16 -2.72 13.78
CA ALA A 77 -8.82 -3.30 12.64
C ALA A 77 -8.05 -2.94 11.38
N ILE A 78 -8.16 -3.80 10.36
CA ILE A 78 -7.50 -3.66 9.06
C ILE A 78 -8.61 -3.50 8.03
N GLU A 79 -8.63 -2.38 7.31
CA GLU A 79 -9.57 -2.07 6.24
C GLU A 79 -8.85 -2.18 4.89
N LEU A 80 -9.18 -3.20 4.09
CA LEU A 80 -8.55 -3.45 2.79
C LEU A 80 -9.53 -3.20 1.64
N PRO A 81 -9.06 -2.62 0.52
CA PRO A 81 -9.92 -2.34 -0.63
C PRO A 81 -10.41 -3.62 -1.31
N ARG A 82 -11.67 -3.62 -1.70
CA ARG A 82 -12.32 -4.69 -2.44
C ARG A 82 -13.44 -4.14 -3.31
N THR A 83 -13.54 -4.65 -4.53
CA THR A 83 -14.61 -4.32 -5.48
C THR A 83 -15.81 -5.26 -5.32
N GLY A 84 -16.97 -4.85 -5.85
CA GLY A 84 -18.16 -5.72 -5.91
C GLY A 84 -18.93 -5.88 -4.58
N LEU A 85 -18.71 -5.00 -3.59
CA LEU A 85 -19.40 -5.05 -2.30
C LEU A 85 -20.77 -4.35 -2.27
N GLY A 86 -21.11 -3.63 -3.35
CA GLY A 86 -22.34 -2.84 -3.46
C GLY A 86 -22.09 -1.32 -3.43
N PRO A 87 -23.14 -0.50 -3.60
CA PRO A 87 -22.98 0.95 -3.73
C PRO A 87 -22.33 1.58 -2.49
N GLY A 88 -21.24 2.32 -2.69
CA GLY A 88 -20.55 3.07 -1.64
C GLY A 88 -19.65 2.25 -0.71
N GLN A 89 -19.59 0.93 -0.87
CA GLN A 89 -18.70 0.07 -0.10
C GLN A 89 -17.50 -0.37 -0.95
N TRP A 90 -16.31 0.10 -0.58
CA TRP A 90 -15.07 -0.18 -1.29
C TRP A 90 -14.05 -0.97 -0.44
N PHE A 91 -14.41 -1.37 0.79
CA PHE A 91 -13.50 -2.08 1.70
C PHE A 91 -14.16 -3.18 2.52
N VAL A 92 -13.33 -4.11 2.99
CA VAL A 92 -13.65 -5.11 4.02
C VAL A 92 -12.83 -4.83 5.26
N ARG A 93 -13.45 -4.95 6.43
CA ARG A 93 -12.83 -4.74 7.73
C ARG A 93 -12.55 -6.06 8.44
N TYR A 94 -11.31 -6.24 8.88
CA TYR A 94 -10.85 -7.39 9.66
C TYR A 94 -10.42 -6.94 11.06
N ARG A 95 -10.61 -7.75 12.10
CA ARG A 95 -10.19 -7.45 13.49
C ARG A 95 -9.07 -8.36 14.00
N GLU A 96 -8.53 -9.18 13.12
CA GLU A 96 -7.60 -10.24 13.44
C GLU A 96 -6.18 -9.66 13.51
N ARG A 97 -5.42 -10.04 14.54
CA ARG A 97 -3.95 -9.89 14.56
C ARG A 97 -3.35 -11.13 13.92
N VAL A 98 -2.36 -10.93 13.05
CA VAL A 98 -1.77 -12.03 12.25
C VAL A 98 -0.44 -12.45 12.87
N GLY A 99 -0.35 -13.69 13.31
CA GLY A 99 0.90 -14.28 13.80
C GLY A 99 1.78 -14.81 12.66
N GLN A 100 3.09 -14.80 12.86
CA GLN A 100 4.06 -15.33 11.88
C GLN A 100 3.80 -16.79 11.50
N SER A 101 3.60 -17.67 12.49
CA SER A 101 3.40 -19.10 12.24
C SER A 101 2.11 -19.38 11.46
N GLU A 102 1.04 -18.64 11.77
CA GLU A 102 -0.26 -18.76 11.09
C GLU A 102 -0.15 -18.33 9.63
N LEU A 103 0.43 -17.16 9.36
CA LEU A 103 0.60 -16.66 8.00
C LEU A 103 1.56 -17.54 7.19
N MET A 104 2.67 -17.98 7.78
CA MET A 104 3.62 -18.87 7.11
C MET A 104 2.98 -20.22 6.74
N ALA A 105 2.16 -20.79 7.62
CA ALA A 105 1.43 -22.02 7.34
C ALA A 105 0.44 -21.83 6.18
N ALA A 106 -0.30 -20.73 6.17
CA ALA A 106 -1.26 -20.41 5.11
C ALA A 106 -0.56 -20.15 3.75
N LEU A 107 0.55 -19.41 3.74
CA LEU A 107 1.35 -19.17 2.53
C LEU A 107 1.86 -20.48 1.93
N ARG A 108 2.39 -21.39 2.77
CA ARG A 108 2.85 -22.72 2.33
C ARG A 108 1.72 -23.57 1.78
N ALA A 109 0.57 -23.58 2.46
CA ALA A 109 -0.61 -24.33 2.00
C ALA A 109 -1.11 -23.84 0.64
N ALA A 110 -0.97 -22.55 0.34
CA ALA A 110 -1.33 -21.95 -0.93
C ALA A 110 -0.23 -22.07 -2.02
N GLY A 111 0.89 -22.73 -1.73
CA GLY A 111 2.01 -22.86 -2.67
C GLY A 111 2.83 -21.58 -2.88
N CYS A 112 2.71 -20.59 -1.99
CA CYS A 112 3.53 -19.39 -2.03
C CYS A 112 4.92 -19.69 -1.48
N ALA A 113 5.92 -19.70 -2.36
CA ALA A 113 7.32 -19.84 -1.96
C ALA A 113 7.77 -18.61 -1.17
N VAL A 114 8.27 -18.83 0.04
CA VAL A 114 8.73 -17.77 0.94
C VAL A 114 10.12 -18.09 1.50
N GLU A 115 10.92 -17.06 1.70
CA GLU A 115 12.19 -17.12 2.41
C GLU A 115 12.20 -16.10 3.55
N GLU A 116 13.00 -16.36 4.59
CA GLU A 116 13.29 -15.35 5.60
C GLU A 116 14.44 -14.47 5.13
N ASP A 117 14.37 -13.16 5.38
CA ASP A 117 15.43 -12.23 4.98
C ASP A 117 16.75 -12.58 5.69
N ALA A 118 17.82 -12.75 4.92
CA ALA A 118 19.14 -13.11 5.42
C ALA A 118 19.78 -12.03 6.32
N ARG A 119 19.24 -10.80 6.31
CA ARG A 119 19.72 -9.68 7.15
C ARG A 119 18.60 -9.16 8.04
N PRO A 120 18.32 -9.82 9.18
CA PRO A 120 17.25 -9.42 10.07
C PRO A 120 17.54 -8.03 10.67
N VAL A 121 16.49 -7.23 10.78
CA VAL A 121 16.51 -5.97 11.55
C VAL A 121 16.26 -6.33 13.02
N PRO A 122 17.04 -5.81 13.99
CA PRO A 122 16.80 -6.09 15.40
C PRO A 122 15.35 -5.76 15.81
N GLY A 123 14.69 -6.68 16.51
CA GLY A 123 13.28 -6.55 16.90
C GLY A 123 12.28 -6.96 15.81
N GLN A 124 12.75 -7.46 14.65
CA GLN A 124 11.90 -7.84 13.53
C GLN A 124 12.32 -9.16 12.87
N VAL A 125 11.35 -9.81 12.26
CA VAL A 125 11.56 -10.91 11.31
C VAL A 125 10.83 -10.56 10.02
N THR A 126 11.48 -10.77 8.88
CA THR A 126 10.87 -10.48 7.56
C THR A 126 10.81 -11.74 6.73
N LEU A 127 9.62 -12.08 6.24
CA LEU A 127 9.42 -13.13 5.25
C LEU A 127 9.21 -12.50 3.87
N ARG A 128 9.88 -12.99 2.83
CA ARG A 128 9.72 -12.52 1.45
C ARG A 128 9.08 -13.59 0.59
N ALA A 129 7.95 -13.26 -0.05
CA ALA A 129 7.34 -14.08 -1.08
C ALA A 129 8.15 -13.94 -2.39
N LEU A 130 8.72 -15.06 -2.86
CA LEU A 130 9.67 -15.06 -3.96
C LEU A 130 9.03 -14.70 -5.31
N GLY A 131 7.77 -15.08 -5.52
CA GLY A 131 7.08 -14.84 -6.80
C GLY A 131 6.61 -13.39 -6.99
N SER A 132 6.21 -12.73 -5.92
CA SER A 132 5.65 -11.37 -5.96
C SER A 132 6.61 -10.29 -5.44
N GLY A 133 7.61 -10.68 -4.65
CA GLY A 133 8.50 -9.77 -3.94
C GLY A 133 7.92 -9.17 -2.66
N VAL A 134 6.68 -9.51 -2.28
CA VAL A 134 6.05 -9.02 -1.04
C VAL A 134 6.86 -9.41 0.18
N ALA A 135 7.20 -8.44 1.00
CA ALA A 135 7.80 -8.60 2.31
C ALA A 135 6.71 -8.54 3.39
N PHE A 136 6.68 -9.51 4.29
CA PHE A 136 5.86 -9.55 5.49
C PHE A 136 6.76 -9.29 6.69
N VAL A 137 6.59 -8.15 7.35
CA VAL A 137 7.44 -7.71 8.46
C VAL A 137 6.72 -7.95 9.77
N PHE A 138 7.34 -8.72 10.66
CA PHE A 138 6.82 -9.07 11.96
C PHE A 138 7.63 -8.42 13.08
N GLY A 139 6.97 -7.78 14.04
CA GLY A 139 7.57 -7.28 15.26
C GLY A 139 7.73 -8.39 16.29
N THR A 140 8.92 -8.51 16.90
CA THR A 140 9.23 -9.54 17.92
C THR A 140 9.12 -9.04 19.35
N ASP A 141 8.79 -7.75 19.55
CA ASP A 141 8.67 -7.14 20.89
C ASP A 141 7.48 -7.69 21.69
N HIS A 142 6.53 -8.31 21.01
CA HIS A 142 5.43 -9.05 21.61
C HIS A 142 5.95 -10.38 22.16
N ARG A 143 6.24 -10.41 23.47
CA ARG A 143 6.91 -11.48 24.23
C ARG A 143 6.41 -12.92 24.00
N GLU A 144 5.19 -13.09 23.48
CA GLU A 144 4.56 -14.39 23.29
C GLU A 144 4.51 -14.87 21.83
N ARG A 145 4.54 -13.95 20.85
CA ARG A 145 4.53 -14.29 19.42
C ARG A 145 4.89 -13.09 18.54
N ALA A 146 5.58 -13.34 17.44
CA ALA A 146 5.82 -12.33 16.42
C ALA A 146 4.52 -11.97 15.67
N LEU A 147 4.18 -10.68 15.62
CA LEU A 147 2.95 -10.16 15.00
C LEU A 147 3.28 -9.36 13.74
N LEU A 148 2.45 -9.50 12.71
CA LEU A 148 2.62 -8.76 11.47
C LEU A 148 2.39 -7.27 11.74
N GLU A 149 3.40 -6.45 11.46
CA GLU A 149 3.36 -4.99 11.54
C GLU A 149 2.90 -4.38 10.21
N CYS A 150 3.48 -4.88 9.12
CA CYS A 150 3.07 -4.54 7.77
C CYS A 150 3.42 -5.63 6.75
N ALA A 151 2.79 -5.52 5.59
CA ALA A 151 3.20 -6.24 4.38
C ALA A 151 3.42 -5.23 3.25
N ASP A 152 4.57 -5.25 2.59
CA ASP A 152 4.90 -4.27 1.55
C ASP A 152 5.53 -4.89 0.30
N VAL A 153 5.33 -4.24 -0.83
CA VAL A 153 6.02 -4.58 -2.08
C VAL A 153 6.40 -3.33 -2.83
N TRP A 154 7.57 -3.37 -3.43
CA TRP A 154 8.05 -2.36 -4.36
C TRP A 154 8.00 -2.93 -5.76
N GLY A 155 7.35 -2.20 -6.67
CA GLY A 155 7.36 -2.53 -8.08
C GLY A 155 8.76 -2.40 -8.67
N ALA A 156 8.98 -3.05 -9.81
CA ALA A 156 10.13 -2.74 -10.63
C ALA A 156 10.12 -1.25 -10.97
N GLY A 157 11.31 -0.63 -10.96
CA GLY A 157 11.48 0.72 -11.51
C GLY A 157 10.91 0.77 -12.93
N HIS A 158 10.40 1.93 -13.33
CA HIS A 158 9.91 2.13 -14.68
C HIS A 158 10.50 3.40 -15.27
N ASP A 159 10.64 3.41 -16.60
CA ASP A 159 11.00 4.60 -17.35
C ASP A 159 9.82 5.55 -17.33
N CYS A 160 9.93 6.56 -16.47
CA CYS A 160 8.86 7.51 -16.30
C CYS A 160 8.81 8.43 -17.53
N PRO A 161 7.72 8.44 -18.30
CA PRO A 161 7.60 9.35 -19.43
C PRO A 161 7.73 10.80 -18.92
N PRO A 162 8.21 11.72 -19.78
CA PRO A 162 8.15 13.14 -19.48
C PRO A 162 6.70 13.55 -19.17
N VAL A 163 6.54 14.52 -18.26
CA VAL A 163 5.21 15.06 -17.95
C VAL A 163 4.73 15.79 -19.20
N GLU A 164 3.63 15.32 -19.81
CA GLU A 164 3.07 15.99 -20.98
C GLU A 164 2.49 17.37 -20.59
N PRO A 165 2.84 18.45 -21.31
CA PRO A 165 2.21 19.74 -21.13
C PRO A 165 0.70 19.63 -21.35
N GLY A 166 -0.10 20.00 -20.34
CA GLY A 166 -1.57 19.95 -20.44
C GLY A 166 -2.21 18.61 -20.09
N MET A 167 -1.46 17.67 -19.48
CA MET A 167 -2.07 16.51 -18.81
C MET A 167 -3.23 17.02 -17.92
N PRO A 168 -4.43 16.42 -17.95
CA PRO A 168 -5.55 16.92 -17.15
C PRO A 168 -5.18 17.02 -15.68
N GLU A 169 -5.70 18.02 -14.98
CA GLU A 169 -5.65 18.04 -13.53
C GLU A 169 -6.47 16.85 -13.04
N ASP A 170 -5.80 15.76 -12.67
CA ASP A 170 -6.41 14.49 -12.26
C ASP A 170 -7.07 14.57 -10.88
N GLY A 171 -7.33 15.78 -10.36
CA GLY A 171 -7.70 16.04 -8.98
C GLY A 171 -6.55 15.85 -7.98
N PHE A 172 -5.41 15.31 -8.43
CA PHE A 172 -4.20 15.10 -7.63
C PHE A 172 -3.05 16.00 -8.09
N GLY A 173 -3.38 17.05 -8.87
CA GLY A 173 -2.64 18.24 -9.32
C GLY A 173 -1.33 18.06 -10.09
N LEU A 174 -0.99 19.04 -10.93
CA LEU A 174 0.16 18.95 -11.86
C LEU A 174 1.37 19.81 -11.47
N GLY A 175 1.21 20.81 -10.60
CA GLY A 175 2.25 21.82 -10.36
C GLY A 175 3.45 21.30 -9.54
N GLU A 176 4.66 21.54 -10.05
CA GLU A 176 5.91 21.61 -9.26
C GLU A 176 6.03 22.94 -8.49
N GLY A 177 5.04 23.84 -8.59
CA GLY A 177 5.01 25.11 -7.86
C GLY A 177 3.74 25.26 -7.02
N TRP A 178 3.91 25.58 -5.74
CA TRP A 178 2.92 26.33 -4.97
C TRP A 178 3.65 27.28 -4.03
N GLY A 179 3.60 28.58 -4.35
CA GLY A 179 3.69 29.67 -3.38
C GLY A 179 2.33 29.83 -2.66
N PRO A 180 2.28 30.49 -1.49
CA PRO A 180 1.24 30.32 -0.47
C PRO A 180 -0.19 30.55 -0.97
N ALA A 181 -1.13 29.83 -0.36
CA ALA A 181 -2.53 29.79 -0.76
C ALA A 181 -3.22 31.17 -0.74
N PRO A 182 -4.10 31.48 -1.72
CA PRO A 182 -4.94 32.66 -1.65
C PRO A 182 -6.08 32.36 -0.68
N GLY A 183 -6.06 32.97 0.51
CA GLY A 183 -7.22 32.96 1.39
C GLY A 183 -6.95 32.82 2.88
N LEU A 184 -6.10 33.68 3.44
CA LEU A 184 -6.28 34.15 4.81
C LEU A 184 -6.34 35.67 4.74
N ARG A 185 -7.57 36.18 4.62
CA ARG A 185 -7.84 37.57 5.00
C ARG A 185 -7.59 37.64 6.50
N SER A 186 -6.62 38.45 6.90
CA SER A 186 -6.46 38.86 8.30
C SER A 186 -7.78 39.45 8.77
N ALA A 187 -8.40 38.80 9.75
CA ALA A 187 -9.40 39.43 10.59
C ALA A 187 -8.67 40.00 11.80
N THR A 188 -8.70 41.34 11.88
CA THR A 188 -8.30 42.25 12.98
C THR A 188 -6.86 42.23 13.46
#